data_AF-W5QIL0-F1
#
_entry.id   AF-W5QIL0-F1
#
_cell.length_a   1.000
_cell.length_b   1.000
_cell.length_c   1.000
_cell.angle_alpha   90.00
_cell.angle_beta   90.00
_cell.angle_gamma   90.00
#
_symmetry.space_group_name_H-M   'P 1'
#
loop_
_entity.id
_entity.type
_entity.pdbx_description
1 polymer ?
#
loop_
_entity_poly.entity_id
_entity_poly.type
_entity_poly.pdbx_seq_one_letter_code
_entity_poly.pdbx_strand_id
1 'polypeptide(L)'
;MNNQRENYPEPSLAKDARKQQMRGKSTQSSLLVTVILGIICFVLMYALVRVITFIPSALIQEQNNSSRITRLQKECHCGHCSKDWFTYSNNCYYITFEEKTWNGSLTACASRNSTLLYIDNEEELKFLKSLSIMSWIPVFREGRGHPWMWQNGSTCKLQISDFLPEKGNCVLSLGDIRSDDCEFPNKYTCKHKLEN
;
A
#
# COMPACT_ATOMS: atom_id res chain seq x y z
N MET A 1 58.15 79.97 -8.03
CA MET A 1 56.86 80.45 -8.59
C MET A 1 55.75 79.68 -7.89
N ASN A 2 54.80 80.43 -7.30
CA ASN A 2 53.36 80.19 -7.07
C ASN A 2 52.81 78.76 -7.29
N ASN A 3 51.83 78.21 -6.55
CA ASN A 3 50.86 78.79 -5.63
C ASN A 3 50.20 77.70 -4.76
N GLN A 4 49.56 78.19 -3.71
CA GLN A 4 48.59 77.65 -2.75
C GLN A 4 47.60 76.57 -3.25
N ARG A 5 47.35 75.54 -2.40
CA ARG A 5 46.15 75.31 -1.56
C ARG A 5 44.97 74.74 -2.39
N GLU A 6 44.50 73.54 -2.12
CA GLU A 6 43.31 73.36 -1.27
C GLU A 6 43.40 72.11 -0.38
N ASN A 7 43.23 72.35 0.92
CA ASN A 7 42.95 71.38 1.94
C ASN A 7 41.42 71.35 2.13
N TYR A 8 40.78 70.19 1.99
CA TYR A 8 39.47 69.91 2.59
C TYR A 8 39.37 68.41 2.98
N PRO A 9 38.61 68.07 4.05
CA PRO A 9 38.93 66.95 4.92
C PRO A 9 38.12 65.66 4.68
N GLU A 10 38.74 64.53 5.01
CA GLU A 10 38.18 63.31 5.65
C GLU A 10 36.87 62.66 5.14
N PRO A 11 36.94 61.45 4.53
CA PRO A 11 35.79 60.55 4.35
C PRO A 11 35.73 59.37 5.35
N SER A 12 36.49 59.39 6.45
CA SER A 12 36.62 58.20 7.33
C SER A 12 35.33 57.86 8.09
N LEU A 13 34.53 58.86 8.48
CA LEU A 13 33.32 58.67 9.30
C LEU A 13 32.17 57.97 8.54
N ALA A 14 32.07 58.15 7.22
CA ALA A 14 30.98 57.58 6.42
C ALA A 14 31.19 56.09 6.08
N LYS A 15 32.43 55.60 6.09
CA LYS A 15 32.78 54.21 5.78
C LYS A 15 32.53 53.27 6.97
N ASP A 16 32.76 53.75 8.19
CA ASP A 16 32.47 52.97 9.40
C ASP A 16 30.96 52.86 9.69
N ALA A 17 30.18 53.90 9.40
CA ALA A 17 28.72 53.84 9.51
C ALA A 17 28.09 52.78 8.57
N ARG A 18 28.60 52.64 7.33
CA ARG A 18 28.13 51.61 6.37
C ARG A 18 28.53 50.19 6.78
N LYS A 19 29.70 50.01 7.39
CA LYS A 19 30.18 48.71 7.90
C LYS A 19 29.40 48.24 9.14
N GLN A 20 29.02 49.16 10.03
CA GLN A 20 28.15 48.86 11.17
C GLN A 20 26.71 48.53 10.74
N GLN A 21 26.19 49.19 9.70
CA GLN A 21 24.83 48.97 9.22
C GLN A 21 24.61 47.60 8.53
N MET A 22 25.65 47.02 7.93
CA MET A 22 25.59 45.67 7.34
C MET A 22 25.64 44.54 8.39
N ARG A 23 26.26 44.77 9.57
CA ARG A 23 26.35 43.77 10.64
C ARG A 23 25.10 43.74 11.54
N GLY A 24 24.37 44.85 11.62
CA GLY A 24 23.11 44.96 12.38
C GLY A 24 21.86 44.41 11.68
N LYS A 25 21.83 44.38 10.34
CA LYS A 25 20.60 43.99 9.58
C LYS A 25 20.53 42.50 9.21
N SER A 26 21.68 41.87 8.95
CA SER A 26 21.75 40.43 8.60
C SER A 26 21.56 39.51 9.82
N THR A 27 22.09 39.90 10.97
CA THR A 27 21.99 39.12 12.22
C THR A 27 20.56 39.11 12.79
N GLN A 28 19.82 40.21 12.64
CA GLN A 28 18.46 40.35 13.18
C GLN A 28 17.42 39.50 12.42
N SER A 29 17.53 39.40 11.09
CA SER A 29 16.63 38.57 10.27
C SER A 29 16.86 37.06 10.50
N SER A 30 18.12 36.63 10.64
CA SER A 30 18.48 35.23 10.91
C SER A 30 17.97 34.73 12.28
N LEU A 31 17.99 35.59 13.30
CA LEU A 31 17.43 35.27 14.61
C LEU A 31 15.91 35.11 14.57
N LEU A 32 15.19 35.97 13.83
CA LEU A 32 13.75 35.86 13.67
C LEU A 32 13.34 34.55 12.97
N VAL A 33 14.06 34.15 11.93
CA VAL A 33 13.82 32.86 11.24
C VAL A 33 14.08 31.67 12.17
N THR A 34 15.17 31.72 12.96
CA THR A 34 15.50 30.66 13.93
C THR A 34 14.43 30.55 15.03
N VAL A 35 13.93 31.67 15.52
CA VAL A 35 12.85 31.74 16.52
C VAL A 35 11.54 31.19 15.93
N ILE A 36 11.17 31.60 14.71
CA ILE A 36 9.95 31.11 14.03
C ILE A 36 10.02 29.60 13.80
N LEU A 37 11.15 29.09 13.30
CA LEU A 37 11.35 27.65 13.10
C LEU A 37 11.26 26.88 14.42
N GLY A 38 11.85 27.42 15.50
CA GLY A 38 11.74 26.82 16.83
C GLY A 38 10.29 26.75 17.33
N ILE A 39 9.52 27.83 17.15
CA ILE A 39 8.10 27.86 17.52
C ILE A 39 7.29 26.86 16.68
N ILE A 40 7.51 26.80 15.36
CA ILE A 40 6.84 25.84 14.49
C ILE A 40 7.15 24.41 14.93
N CYS A 41 8.43 24.09 15.18
CA CYS A 41 8.83 22.78 15.68
C CYS A 41 8.17 22.45 17.02
N PHE A 42 8.10 23.41 17.94
CA PHE A 42 7.46 23.20 19.24
C PHE A 42 5.96 22.93 19.09
N VAL A 43 5.25 23.68 18.25
CA VAL A 43 3.82 23.48 17.98
C VAL A 43 3.57 22.12 17.32
N LEU A 44 4.39 21.72 16.34
CA LEU A 44 4.28 20.42 15.67
C LEU A 44 4.53 19.27 16.66
N MET A 45 5.59 19.34 17.46
CA MET A 45 5.89 18.33 18.47
C MET A 45 4.79 18.23 19.53
N TYR A 46 4.26 19.37 19.97
CA TYR A 46 3.14 19.39 20.92
C TYR A 46 1.87 18.79 20.32
N ALA A 47 1.55 19.08 19.06
CA ALA A 47 0.42 18.48 18.35
C ALA A 47 0.58 16.96 18.21
N LEU A 48 1.77 16.47 17.85
CA LEU A 48 2.06 15.03 17.78
C LEU A 48 1.90 14.36 19.15
N VAL A 49 2.38 14.97 20.22
CA VAL A 49 2.20 14.45 21.59
C VAL A 49 0.73 14.43 21.98
N ARG A 50 -0.05 15.46 21.65
CA ARG A 50 -1.51 15.47 21.88
C ARG A 50 -2.22 14.40 21.09
N VAL A 51 -1.85 14.17 19.83
CA VAL A 51 -2.38 13.09 19.01
C VAL A 51 -2.04 11.73 19.64
N ILE A 52 -0.79 11.49 20.04
CA ILE A 52 -0.34 10.24 20.69
C ILE A 52 -1.00 10.03 22.08
N THR A 53 -1.31 11.09 22.82
CA THR A 53 -1.91 11.03 24.17
C THR A 53 -3.44 11.08 24.16
N PHE A 54 -4.08 11.55 23.09
CA PHE A 54 -5.53 11.57 22.90
C PHE A 54 -6.05 10.33 22.13
N ILE A 55 -5.25 9.76 21.23
CA ILE A 55 -5.51 8.48 20.56
C ILE A 55 -5.44 7.21 21.44
N PRO A 56 -4.69 7.10 22.57
CA PRO A 56 -4.55 5.84 23.29
C PRO A 56 -5.84 5.46 24.03
N SER A 57 -6.73 6.42 24.29
CA SER A 57 -8.06 6.17 24.86
C SER A 57 -9.12 5.72 23.84
N ALA A 58 -8.88 5.86 22.53
CA ALA A 58 -9.80 5.38 21.49
C ALA A 58 -9.38 4.00 20.90
N LEU A 59 -8.11 3.62 21.03
CA LEU A 59 -7.58 2.33 20.57
C LEU A 59 -7.39 1.28 21.68
N ILE A 60 -7.50 1.66 22.97
CA ILE A 60 -7.46 0.73 24.10
C ILE A 60 -8.80 0.77 24.84
N GLN A 61 -9.89 0.60 24.08
CA GLN A 61 -11.12 0.05 24.64
C GLN A 61 -11.24 -1.41 24.18
N GLU A 62 -10.35 -2.25 24.72
CA GLU A 62 -10.63 -3.67 24.98
C GLU A 62 -11.73 -3.73 26.07
N GLN A 63 -12.95 -3.25 25.76
CA GLN A 63 -14.10 -3.56 26.61
C GLN A 63 -14.45 -5.03 26.38
N ASN A 64 -13.92 -5.90 27.25
CA ASN A 64 -14.53 -7.06 27.94
C ASN A 64 -15.69 -7.85 27.25
N ASN A 65 -15.81 -7.80 25.92
CA ASN A 65 -16.76 -8.60 25.15
C ASN A 65 -16.25 -10.02 24.92
N SER A 66 -14.99 -10.29 25.30
CA SER A 66 -14.39 -11.61 25.34
C SER A 66 -15.31 -12.62 26.04
N SER A 67 -15.93 -12.25 27.16
CA SER A 67 -16.80 -13.18 27.92
C SER A 67 -18.12 -13.58 27.23
N ARG A 68 -18.66 -12.75 26.33
CA ARG A 68 -19.92 -13.05 25.61
C ARG A 68 -19.68 -13.74 24.28
N ILE A 69 -18.57 -13.43 23.60
CA ILE A 69 -18.16 -14.07 22.35
C ILE A 69 -17.80 -15.55 22.61
N THR A 70 -17.09 -15.85 23.70
CA THR A 70 -16.68 -17.23 24.04
C THR A 70 -17.85 -18.19 24.35
N ARG A 71 -19.03 -17.69 24.76
CA ARG A 71 -20.20 -18.54 25.06
C ARG A 71 -21.08 -18.86 23.84
N LEU A 72 -21.11 -17.98 22.82
CA LEU A 72 -21.78 -18.25 21.55
C LEU A 72 -20.94 -19.13 20.62
N GLN A 73 -19.63 -19.23 20.87
CA GLN A 73 -18.69 -20.05 20.10
C GLN A 73 -18.72 -21.55 20.46
N LYS A 74 -19.56 -21.96 21.43
CA LYS A 74 -19.55 -23.34 21.95
C LYS A 74 -20.54 -24.29 21.26
N GLU A 75 -21.12 -23.92 20.12
CA GLU A 75 -22.00 -24.84 19.38
C GLU A 75 -22.12 -24.49 17.88
N CYS A 76 -20.98 -24.23 17.22
CA CYS A 76 -20.88 -24.36 15.77
C CYS A 76 -19.47 -24.88 15.43
N HIS A 77 -19.39 -26.04 14.78
CA HIS A 77 -18.17 -26.52 14.13
C HIS A 77 -17.90 -25.69 12.85
N CYS A 78 -17.94 -24.36 12.95
CA CYS A 78 -17.49 -23.51 11.86
C CYS A 78 -15.96 -23.65 11.78
N GLY A 79 -15.47 -24.29 10.72
CA GLY A 79 -14.03 -24.35 10.44
C GLY A 79 -13.47 -22.93 10.49
N HIS A 80 -12.47 -22.69 11.33
CA HIS A 80 -11.79 -21.40 11.37
C HIS A 80 -10.65 -21.42 10.38
N CYS A 81 -10.48 -20.33 9.62
CA CYS A 81 -9.30 -20.16 8.80
C CYS A 81 -8.04 -20.12 9.70
N SER A 82 -6.91 -20.53 9.14
CA SER A 82 -5.62 -20.36 9.83
C SER A 82 -5.36 -18.88 10.14
N LYS A 83 -4.58 -18.57 11.18
CA LYS A 83 -4.41 -17.20 11.70
C LYS A 83 -3.97 -16.17 10.65
N ASP A 84 -3.22 -16.60 9.64
CA ASP A 84 -2.68 -15.72 8.59
C ASP A 84 -3.58 -15.60 7.36
N TRP A 85 -4.80 -16.14 7.43
CA TRP A 85 -5.77 -16.17 6.35
C TRP A 85 -6.97 -15.31 6.76
N PHE A 86 -7.51 -14.54 5.81
CA PHE A 86 -8.76 -13.84 6.06
C PHE A 86 -9.94 -14.68 5.60
N THR A 87 -11.08 -14.53 6.27
CA THR A 87 -12.32 -15.24 5.95
C THR A 87 -13.26 -14.31 5.22
N TYR A 88 -13.86 -14.79 4.12
CA TYR A 88 -14.99 -14.13 3.48
C TYR A 88 -15.96 -15.20 2.98
N SER A 89 -17.23 -15.08 3.38
CA SER A 89 -18.22 -16.15 3.20
C SER A 89 -17.69 -17.48 3.79
N ASN A 90 -17.85 -18.60 3.08
CA ASN A 90 -17.36 -19.91 3.49
C ASN A 90 -15.96 -20.23 2.94
N ASN A 91 -15.15 -19.20 2.68
CA ASN A 91 -13.81 -19.36 2.09
C ASN A 91 -12.75 -18.64 2.93
N CYS A 92 -11.58 -19.26 2.98
CA CYS A 92 -10.34 -18.71 3.52
C CYS A 92 -9.44 -18.26 2.37
N TYR A 93 -8.80 -17.11 2.53
CA TYR A 93 -7.92 -16.53 1.52
C TYR A 93 -6.56 -16.18 2.12
N TYR A 94 -5.50 -16.57 1.43
CA TYR A 94 -4.12 -16.23 1.76
C TYR A 94 -3.57 -15.30 0.68
N ILE A 95 -3.46 -14.02 1.02
CA ILE A 95 -2.84 -13.02 0.14
C ILE A 95 -1.34 -13.01 0.43
N THR A 96 -0.54 -13.13 -0.61
CA THR A 96 0.90 -12.99 -0.53
C THR A 96 1.38 -11.85 -1.42
N PHE A 97 2.51 -11.27 -1.01
CA PHE A 97 3.25 -10.29 -1.81
C PHE A 97 4.29 -10.94 -2.72
N GLU A 98 4.53 -12.25 -2.58
CA GLU A 98 5.39 -13.01 -3.47
C GLU A 98 4.82 -13.07 -4.88
N GLU A 99 5.71 -13.03 -5.86
CA GLU A 99 5.37 -13.20 -7.27
C GLU A 99 5.88 -14.55 -7.76
N LYS A 100 5.04 -15.24 -8.54
CA LYS A 100 5.36 -16.52 -9.16
C LYS A 100 4.77 -16.58 -10.57
N THR A 101 5.33 -17.45 -11.40
CA THR A 101 4.70 -17.83 -12.66
C THR A 101 3.33 -18.46 -12.40
N TRP A 102 2.48 -18.55 -13.42
CA TRP A 102 1.15 -19.15 -13.27
C TRP A 102 1.25 -20.55 -12.67
N ASN A 103 2.09 -21.42 -13.24
CA ASN A 103 2.29 -22.78 -12.73
C ASN A 103 2.95 -22.80 -11.32
N GLY A 104 3.87 -21.88 -11.06
CA GLY A 104 4.48 -21.73 -9.74
C GLY A 104 3.47 -21.36 -8.66
N SER A 105 2.48 -20.53 -8.97
CA SER A 105 1.41 -20.15 -8.04
C SER A 105 0.46 -21.30 -7.71
N LEU A 106 0.15 -22.16 -8.69
CA LEU A 106 -0.62 -23.39 -8.46
C LEU A 106 0.07 -24.31 -7.46
N THR A 107 1.36 -24.55 -7.69
CA THR A 107 2.17 -25.41 -6.84
C THR A 107 2.30 -24.84 -5.43
N ALA A 108 2.45 -23.52 -5.32
CA ALA A 108 2.56 -22.83 -4.03
C ALA A 108 1.27 -22.84 -3.21
N CYS A 109 0.10 -22.79 -3.85
CA CYS A 109 -1.16 -22.95 -3.14
C CYS A 109 -1.43 -24.41 -2.76
N ALA A 110 -1.10 -25.35 -3.66
CA ALA A 110 -1.24 -26.77 -3.37
C ALA A 110 -0.37 -27.21 -2.17
N SER A 111 0.86 -26.70 -2.04
CA SER A 111 1.73 -26.99 -0.88
C SER A 111 1.19 -26.46 0.45
N ARG A 112 0.19 -25.57 0.41
CA ARG A 112 -0.56 -25.04 1.57
C ARG A 112 -1.92 -25.72 1.76
N ASN A 113 -2.16 -26.88 1.14
CA ASN A 113 -3.44 -27.60 1.15
C ASN A 113 -4.62 -26.72 0.69
N SER A 114 -4.38 -25.91 -0.34
CA SER A 114 -5.32 -24.95 -0.87
C SER A 114 -5.23 -24.89 -2.39
N THR A 115 -6.13 -24.12 -3.00
CA THR A 115 -6.15 -23.91 -4.45
C THR A 115 -5.75 -22.48 -4.78
N LEU A 116 -5.25 -22.24 -5.99
CA LEU A 116 -5.14 -20.88 -6.49
C LEU A 116 -6.53 -20.25 -6.60
N LEU A 117 -6.63 -18.94 -6.34
CA LEU A 117 -7.87 -18.17 -6.34
C LEU A 117 -8.71 -18.44 -7.59
N TYR A 118 -9.85 -19.09 -7.40
CA TYR A 118 -10.92 -19.21 -8.39
C TYR A 118 -12.12 -18.38 -7.95
N ILE A 119 -12.80 -17.76 -8.92
CA ILE A 119 -13.95 -16.88 -8.69
C ILE A 119 -15.23 -17.73 -8.76
N ASP A 120 -15.96 -17.84 -7.65
CA ASP A 120 -17.23 -18.57 -7.56
C ASP A 120 -18.37 -17.78 -8.21
N ASN A 121 -18.42 -16.47 -7.97
CA ASN A 121 -19.54 -15.62 -8.39
C ASN A 121 -19.14 -14.14 -8.51
N GLU A 122 -20.07 -13.32 -9.00
CA GLU A 122 -19.85 -11.89 -9.24
C GLU A 122 -19.67 -11.09 -7.94
N GLU A 123 -20.31 -11.48 -6.85
CA GLU A 123 -20.17 -10.82 -5.54
C GLU A 123 -18.75 -10.98 -4.99
N GLU A 124 -18.21 -12.20 -5.07
CA GLU A 124 -16.82 -12.48 -4.72
C GLU A 124 -15.87 -11.64 -5.58
N LEU A 125 -16.09 -11.59 -6.90
CA LEU A 125 -15.27 -10.77 -7.78
C LEU A 125 -15.30 -9.28 -7.39
N LYS A 126 -16.49 -8.72 -7.12
CA LYS A 126 -16.64 -7.32 -6.68
C LYS A 126 -15.91 -7.07 -5.36
N PHE A 127 -16.02 -8.00 -4.40
CA PHE A 127 -15.33 -7.90 -3.13
C PHE A 127 -13.80 -7.91 -3.31
N LEU A 128 -13.26 -8.86 -4.07
CA LEU A 128 -11.82 -8.94 -4.36
C LEU A 128 -11.31 -7.68 -5.07
N LYS A 129 -12.08 -7.12 -6.02
CA LYS A 129 -11.79 -5.84 -6.68
C LYS A 129 -11.78 -4.68 -5.70
N SER A 130 -12.73 -4.61 -4.77
CA SER A 130 -12.77 -3.55 -3.74
C SER A 130 -11.56 -3.56 -2.82
N LEU A 131 -10.97 -4.75 -2.61
CA LEU A 131 -9.72 -4.93 -1.86
C LEU A 131 -8.47 -4.75 -2.71
N SER A 132 -8.62 -4.46 -4.01
CA SER A 132 -7.51 -4.38 -4.98
C SER A 132 -6.64 -5.63 -4.97
N ILE A 133 -7.25 -6.80 -4.76
CA ILE A 133 -6.54 -8.07 -4.77
C ILE A 133 -6.21 -8.44 -6.22
N MET A 134 -4.92 -8.61 -6.45
CA MET A 134 -4.37 -8.98 -7.75
C MET A 134 -3.82 -10.40 -7.65
N SER A 135 -4.28 -11.29 -8.52
CA SER A 135 -3.91 -12.70 -8.44
C SER A 135 -4.04 -13.38 -9.79
N TRP A 136 -3.17 -14.36 -10.03
CA TRP A 136 -3.46 -15.41 -11.00
C TRP A 136 -4.80 -16.10 -10.70
N ILE A 137 -5.48 -16.51 -11.76
CA ILE A 137 -6.69 -17.34 -11.76
C ILE A 137 -6.32 -18.67 -12.43
N PRO A 138 -6.82 -19.84 -11.96
CA PRO A 138 -6.53 -21.15 -12.54
C PRO A 138 -7.29 -21.40 -13.86
N VAL A 139 -7.24 -20.42 -14.76
CA VAL A 139 -7.78 -20.47 -16.13
C VAL A 139 -6.62 -20.28 -17.09
N PHE A 140 -6.58 -21.11 -18.12
CA PHE A 140 -5.57 -21.08 -19.16
C PHE A 140 -6.18 -21.47 -20.52
N ARG A 141 -5.41 -21.29 -21.59
CA ARG A 141 -5.70 -21.83 -22.91
C ARG A 141 -4.43 -22.45 -23.50
N GLU A 142 -4.58 -23.39 -24.42
CA GLU A 142 -3.42 -24.03 -25.07
C GLU A 142 -2.72 -23.10 -26.07
N GLY A 143 -3.44 -22.13 -26.61
CA GLY A 143 -2.91 -21.14 -27.53
C GLY A 143 -3.98 -20.21 -28.07
N ARG A 144 -3.57 -19.29 -28.95
CA ARG A 144 -4.49 -18.37 -29.62
C ARG A 144 -5.61 -19.13 -30.33
N GLY A 145 -6.85 -18.68 -30.13
CA GLY A 145 -8.04 -19.28 -30.75
C GLY A 145 -8.58 -20.52 -30.04
N HIS A 146 -7.86 -21.06 -29.06
CA HIS A 146 -8.39 -22.11 -28.18
C HIS A 146 -9.29 -21.49 -27.10
N PRO A 147 -10.34 -22.22 -26.67
CA PRO A 147 -11.21 -21.77 -25.60
C PRO A 147 -10.43 -21.66 -24.28
N TRP A 148 -10.87 -20.75 -23.41
CA TRP A 148 -10.39 -20.68 -22.04
C TRP A 148 -10.94 -21.86 -21.24
N MET A 149 -10.08 -22.51 -20.47
CA MET A 149 -10.40 -23.72 -19.72
C MET A 149 -9.97 -23.58 -18.26
N TRP A 150 -10.78 -24.16 -17.38
CA TRP A 150 -10.39 -24.45 -16.01
C TRP A 150 -9.47 -25.66 -15.96
N GLN A 151 -8.78 -25.86 -14.83
CA GLN A 151 -7.88 -27.01 -14.65
C GLN A 151 -8.54 -28.38 -14.73
N ASN A 152 -9.85 -28.46 -14.47
CA ASN A 152 -10.62 -29.69 -14.63
C ASN A 152 -11.03 -29.96 -16.08
N GLY A 153 -10.58 -29.15 -17.06
CA GLY A 153 -10.90 -29.27 -18.47
C GLY A 153 -12.25 -28.67 -18.88
N SER A 154 -13.04 -28.13 -17.95
CA SER A 154 -14.31 -27.47 -18.28
C SER A 154 -14.08 -26.08 -18.90
N THR A 155 -14.94 -25.69 -19.85
CA THR A 155 -14.85 -24.37 -20.50
C THR A 155 -15.17 -23.24 -19.53
N CYS A 156 -14.30 -22.24 -19.49
CA CYS A 156 -14.49 -21.02 -18.72
C CYS A 156 -15.34 -20.01 -19.49
N LYS A 157 -16.34 -19.43 -18.82
CA LYS A 157 -17.26 -18.42 -19.38
C LYS A 157 -17.00 -17.00 -18.86
N LEU A 158 -15.90 -16.80 -18.13
CA LEU A 158 -15.52 -15.48 -17.66
C LEU A 158 -15.19 -14.57 -18.85
N GLN A 159 -15.56 -13.30 -18.76
CA GLN A 159 -15.16 -12.30 -19.75
C GLN A 159 -13.70 -11.93 -19.51
N ILE A 160 -12.83 -12.40 -20.41
CA ILE A 160 -11.38 -12.21 -20.33
C ILE A 160 -10.97 -11.27 -21.44
N SER A 161 -10.36 -10.14 -21.07
CA SER A 161 -9.77 -9.20 -22.03
C SER A 161 -8.43 -9.74 -22.53
N ASP A 162 -8.34 -9.98 -23.84
CA ASP A 162 -7.15 -10.54 -24.49
C ASP A 162 -6.18 -9.41 -24.89
N PHE A 163 -5.24 -9.09 -24.01
CA PHE A 163 -4.26 -8.01 -24.24
C PHE A 163 -2.95 -8.53 -24.86
N LEU A 164 -2.65 -9.82 -24.73
CA LEU A 164 -1.42 -10.44 -25.22
C LEU A 164 -1.76 -11.66 -26.08
N PRO A 165 -2.32 -11.49 -27.28
CA PRO A 165 -2.89 -12.61 -28.01
C PRO A 165 -1.85 -13.59 -28.57
N GLU A 166 -0.54 -13.28 -28.55
CA GLU A 166 0.54 -14.19 -28.95
C GLU A 166 1.15 -15.00 -27.79
N LYS A 167 1.13 -14.48 -26.56
CA LYS A 167 1.80 -15.10 -25.39
C LYS A 167 0.92 -15.25 -24.15
N GLY A 168 -0.16 -14.48 -24.09
CA GLY A 168 -1.09 -14.42 -22.99
C GLY A 168 -2.03 -15.62 -22.99
N ASN A 169 -1.58 -16.73 -22.42
CA ASN A 169 -2.34 -17.98 -22.34
C ASN A 169 -2.82 -18.29 -20.92
N CYS A 170 -2.52 -17.42 -19.96
CA CYS A 170 -2.94 -17.53 -18.57
C CYS A 170 -3.73 -16.31 -18.15
N VAL A 171 -4.54 -16.44 -17.09
CA VAL A 171 -5.50 -15.39 -16.69
C VAL A 171 -5.12 -14.74 -15.37
N LEU A 172 -5.03 -13.41 -15.38
CA LEU A 172 -4.78 -12.58 -14.21
C LEU A 172 -6.02 -11.75 -13.87
N SER A 173 -6.35 -11.66 -12.58
CA SER A 173 -7.27 -10.66 -12.03
C SER A 173 -6.46 -9.45 -11.57
N LEU A 174 -6.64 -8.30 -12.23
CA LEU A 174 -5.98 -7.02 -11.92
C LEU A 174 -7.01 -5.88 -12.04
N GLY A 175 -7.97 -5.84 -11.12
CA GLY A 175 -9.15 -4.96 -11.25
C GLY A 175 -10.14 -5.48 -12.29
N ASP A 176 -9.69 -5.93 -13.46
CA ASP A 176 -10.45 -6.72 -14.42
C ASP A 176 -9.75 -8.05 -14.72
N ILE A 177 -10.45 -8.96 -15.42
CA ILE A 177 -9.91 -10.27 -15.79
C ILE A 177 -9.26 -10.15 -17.17
N ARG A 178 -7.97 -10.49 -17.25
CA ARG A 178 -7.16 -10.32 -18.47
C ARG A 178 -6.21 -11.48 -18.72
N SER A 179 -5.82 -11.65 -19.98
CA SER A 179 -4.76 -12.58 -20.37
C SER A 179 -3.37 -12.02 -20.01
N ASP A 180 -2.46 -12.87 -19.57
CA ASP A 180 -1.05 -12.52 -19.34
C ASP A 180 -0.13 -13.72 -19.66
N ASP A 181 1.16 -13.46 -19.86
CA ASP A 181 2.18 -14.49 -20.14
C ASP A 181 2.34 -15.40 -18.92
N CYS A 182 2.16 -16.71 -19.12
CA CYS A 182 2.18 -17.71 -18.06
C CYS A 182 3.52 -17.75 -17.30
N GLU A 183 4.61 -17.37 -17.97
CA GLU A 183 5.96 -17.34 -17.40
C GLU A 183 6.29 -16.02 -16.70
N PHE A 184 5.42 -15.01 -16.81
CA PHE A 184 5.62 -13.74 -16.12
C PHE A 184 5.36 -13.93 -14.61
N PRO A 185 6.24 -13.42 -13.74
CA PRO A 185 5.98 -13.44 -12.30
C PRO A 185 4.88 -12.43 -11.96
N ASN A 186 3.78 -12.92 -11.37
CA ASN A 186 2.70 -12.08 -10.85
C ASN A 186 2.34 -12.53 -9.43
N LYS A 187 1.67 -11.63 -8.69
CA LYS A 187 1.10 -11.96 -7.38
C LYS A 187 0.06 -13.07 -7.49
N TYR A 188 -0.11 -13.80 -6.40
CA TYR A 188 -1.09 -14.86 -6.30
C TYR A 188 -1.79 -14.85 -4.96
N THR A 189 -3.00 -15.37 -4.92
CA THR A 189 -3.81 -15.55 -3.72
C THR A 189 -4.26 -17.00 -3.68
N CYS A 190 -4.12 -17.64 -2.53
CA CYS A 190 -4.64 -18.99 -2.33
C CYS A 190 -6.01 -18.93 -1.67
N LYS A 191 -6.89 -19.87 -2.04
CA LYS A 191 -8.26 -20.01 -1.57
C LYS A 191 -8.49 -21.43 -1.08
N HIS A 192 -9.13 -21.56 0.07
CA HIS A 192 -9.55 -22.83 0.65
C HIS A 192 -10.99 -22.71 1.13
N LYS A 193 -11.84 -23.65 0.74
CA LYS A 193 -13.24 -23.67 1.16
C LYS A 193 -13.36 -24.37 2.50
N LEU A 194 -14.09 -23.77 3.44
CA LEU A 194 -14.37 -24.40 4.73
C LEU A 194 -15.35 -25.57 4.51
N GLU A 195 -14.97 -26.76 4.96
CA GLU A 195 -15.87 -27.91 5.06
C GLU A 195 -16.70 -27.76 6.35
N ASN A 196 -18.02 -27.76 6.22
CA ASN A 196 -18.97 -27.77 7.34
C ASN A 196 -19.54 -29.17 7.53
#